data_AF-A0A970W3I5-F1
#
_entry.id   AF-A0A970W3I5-F1
#
_cell.length_a   1.000
_cell.length_b   1.000
_cell.length_c   1.000
_cell.angle_alpha   90.00
_cell.angle_beta   90.00
_cell.angle_gamma   90.00
#
_symmetry.space_group_name_H-M   'P 1'
#
loop_
_entity.id
_entity.type
_entity.pdbx_description
1 polymer ?
#
loop_
_entity_poly.entity_id
_entity_poly.type
_entity_poly.pdbx_seq_one_letter_code
_entity_poly.pdbx_strand_id
1 'polypeptide(L)'
;MPTPGDVTLAMTVHDPDGRLYDLTAAHQPALNALYVGVVAVYSHSTAPATLELLRRQGVALYPQEEAADIGRLGRVRLATVAAGLALGCDHCQLGDHDRMLHWMMTYPDELARAVREVAAHDFLVLGRTDRAFATHPPAQQETERLATHAYALATGQEWDITAGSRGVSRRAYEALRRHSREPSVATDGEWPLVIGHLPGLRLGYLAVEGLEFETADRYAAEIAALGGREAWMRAHYDTLPSWSFRLDLAYRTVEAIRRASDPAYLRDVHE
;
A
#
# COMPACT_ATOMS: atom_id res chain seq x y z
N MET A 1 27.04 2.78 -5.11
CA MET A 1 25.88 2.11 -4.51
C MET A 1 24.99 3.21 -3.96
N PRO A 2 23.69 3.27 -4.31
CA PRO A 2 22.80 4.27 -3.71
C PRO A 2 22.74 4.03 -2.20
N THR A 3 23.04 5.07 -1.43
CA THR A 3 22.89 5.08 0.04
C THR A 3 21.40 5.08 0.40
N PRO A 4 21.00 4.58 1.59
CA PRO A 4 19.69 4.90 2.16
C PRO A 4 19.65 6.43 2.35
N GLY A 5 19.04 7.15 1.41
CA GLY A 5 19.18 8.60 1.35
C GLY A 5 18.47 9.30 0.19
N ASP A 6 17.67 8.62 -0.64
CA ASP A 6 17.00 9.23 -1.80
C ASP A 6 15.51 8.81 -1.95
N VAL A 7 14.91 8.27 -0.89
CA VAL A 7 13.52 7.79 -0.92
C VAL A 7 12.67 8.53 0.12
N THR A 8 11.55 9.09 -0.33
CA THR A 8 10.52 9.66 0.55
C THR A 8 9.49 8.60 0.93
N LEU A 9 8.93 8.66 2.13
CA LEU A 9 7.74 7.89 2.48
C LEU A 9 6.49 8.71 2.16
N ALA A 10 5.56 8.11 1.42
CA ALA A 10 4.27 8.68 1.11
C ALA A 10 3.17 7.77 1.65
N MET A 11 2.46 8.25 2.67
CA MET A 11 1.46 7.43 3.36
C MET A 11 0.04 7.97 3.21
N THR A 12 -0.91 7.04 3.15
CA THR A 12 -2.33 7.29 3.34
C THR A 12 -2.68 7.14 4.82
N VAL A 13 -3.42 8.10 5.38
CA VAL A 13 -3.85 8.09 6.79
C VAL A 13 -5.37 8.10 6.90
N HIS A 14 -5.92 7.08 7.54
CA HIS A 14 -7.32 7.02 7.93
C HIS A 14 -7.43 6.46 9.35
N ASP A 15 -7.57 7.36 10.33
CA ASP A 15 -7.66 7.01 11.75
C ASP A 15 -8.81 7.78 12.42
N PRO A 16 -10.07 7.39 12.16
CA PRO A 16 -11.23 8.13 12.65
C PRO A 16 -11.34 8.14 14.18
N ASP A 17 -10.88 7.08 14.82
CA ASP A 17 -11.01 6.89 16.27
C ASP A 17 -9.75 7.32 17.05
N GLY A 18 -8.70 7.79 16.36
CA GLY A 18 -7.42 8.14 17.01
C GLY A 18 -6.66 6.93 17.56
N ARG A 19 -6.97 5.72 17.09
CA ARG A 19 -6.42 4.45 17.59
C ARG A 19 -4.95 4.24 17.21
N LEU A 20 -4.47 4.96 16.20
CA LEU A 20 -3.06 4.92 15.81
C LEU A 20 -2.19 5.90 16.60
N TYR A 21 -2.75 6.71 17.50
CA TYR A 21 -2.00 7.77 18.18
C TYR A 21 -0.76 7.24 18.92
N ASP A 22 -0.91 6.20 19.73
CA ASP A 22 0.21 5.66 20.53
C ASP A 22 1.28 4.99 19.64
N LEU A 23 0.86 4.23 18.64
CA LEU A 23 1.77 3.63 17.66
C LEU A 23 2.53 4.70 16.86
N THR A 24 1.84 5.79 16.49
CA THR A 24 2.43 6.95 15.82
C THR A 24 3.46 7.62 16.72
N ALA A 25 3.12 7.84 17.99
CA ALA A 25 4.01 8.47 18.96
C ALA A 25 5.30 7.66 19.14
N ALA A 26 5.17 6.32 19.17
CA ALA A 26 6.28 5.40 19.37
C ALA A 26 7.16 5.22 18.11
N HIS A 27 6.58 5.05 16.93
CA HIS A 27 7.30 4.53 15.76
C HIS A 27 7.49 5.53 14.61
N GLN A 28 6.71 6.61 14.54
CA GLN A 28 6.89 7.63 13.50
C GLN A 28 8.28 8.29 13.52
N PRO A 29 8.93 8.57 14.67
CA PRO A 29 10.27 9.14 14.67
C PRO A 29 11.30 8.24 13.99
N ALA A 30 11.17 6.91 14.12
CA ALA A 30 12.05 5.96 13.45
C ALA A 30 11.81 5.93 11.93
N LEU A 31 10.54 6.05 11.49
CA LEU A 31 10.24 6.24 10.07
C LEU A 31 10.89 7.54 9.55
N ASN A 32 10.75 8.65 10.27
CA ASN A 32 11.36 9.92 9.85
C ASN A 32 12.89 9.87 9.78
N ALA A 33 13.54 9.02 10.57
CA ALA A 33 14.98 8.81 10.49
C ALA A 33 15.40 7.92 9.31
N LEU A 34 14.51 7.06 8.82
CA LEU A 34 14.79 6.12 7.73
C LEU A 34 14.61 6.75 6.34
N TYR A 35 13.66 7.68 6.19
CA TYR A 35 13.35 8.35 4.93
C TYR A 35 13.84 9.80 4.95
N VAL A 36 14.22 10.33 3.80
CA VAL A 36 14.67 11.73 3.69
C VAL A 36 13.53 12.75 3.79
N GLY A 37 12.30 12.29 3.65
CA GLY A 37 11.10 13.08 3.85
C GLY A 37 9.90 12.16 3.99
N VAL A 38 8.92 12.60 4.78
CA VAL A 38 7.69 11.85 5.03
C VAL A 38 6.50 12.76 4.77
N VAL A 39 5.57 12.27 3.95
CA VAL A 39 4.29 12.92 3.67
C VAL A 39 3.14 12.00 4.03
N ALA A 40 2.06 12.59 4.53
CA ALA A 40 0.81 11.91 4.81
C ALA A 40 -0.35 12.61 4.09
N VAL A 41 -1.03 11.86 3.22
CA VAL A 41 -2.33 12.24 2.67
C VAL A 41 -3.41 11.66 3.57
N TYR A 42 -4.19 12.51 4.22
CA TYR A 42 -5.12 12.09 5.28
C TYR A 42 -6.58 12.27 4.89
N SER A 43 -7.42 11.32 5.31
CA SER A 43 -8.87 11.42 5.14
C SER A 43 -9.48 12.48 6.07
N HIS A 44 -10.60 13.09 5.68
CA HIS A 44 -11.28 14.11 6.50
C HIS A 44 -11.79 13.61 7.85
N SER A 45 -11.94 12.29 8.01
CA SER A 45 -12.34 11.68 9.27
C SER A 45 -11.19 11.47 10.24
N THR A 46 -9.93 11.63 9.81
CA THR A 46 -8.75 11.39 10.67
C THR A 46 -8.79 12.25 11.92
N ALA A 47 -8.56 11.63 13.08
CA ALA A 47 -8.61 12.30 14.37
C ALA A 47 -7.63 13.49 14.42
N PRO A 48 -8.06 14.69 14.85
CA PRO A 48 -7.20 15.87 14.92
C PRO A 48 -5.94 15.68 15.77
N ALA A 49 -6.02 14.86 16.83
CA ALA A 49 -4.87 14.55 17.68
C ALA A 49 -3.76 13.78 16.92
N THR A 50 -4.13 12.83 16.07
CA THR A 50 -3.19 12.08 15.21
C THR A 50 -2.52 13.04 14.22
N LEU A 51 -3.27 13.97 13.61
CA LEU A 51 -2.72 14.98 12.71
C LEU A 51 -1.78 15.98 13.42
N GLU A 52 -2.14 16.46 14.60
CA GLU A 52 -1.27 17.30 15.42
C GLU A 52 0.05 16.59 15.74
N LEU A 53 -0.02 15.32 16.13
CA LEU A 53 1.16 14.52 16.43
C LEU A 53 2.08 14.37 15.22
N LEU A 54 1.54 13.94 14.07
CA LEU A 54 2.30 13.79 12.83
C LEU A 54 2.99 15.11 12.43
N ARG A 55 2.28 16.24 12.50
CA ARG A 55 2.85 17.55 12.20
C ARG A 55 3.98 17.93 13.16
N ARG A 56 3.81 17.70 14.47
CA ARG A 56 4.88 17.95 15.45
C ARG A 56 6.10 17.07 15.23
N GLN A 57 5.91 15.87 14.68
CA GLN A 57 7.01 14.96 14.33
C GLN A 57 7.66 15.30 12.98
N GLY A 58 7.19 16.32 12.25
CA GLY A 58 7.80 16.79 11.01
C GLY A 58 7.25 16.12 9.74
N VAL A 59 6.10 15.46 9.82
CA VAL A 59 5.42 14.90 8.64
C VAL A 59 4.70 16.00 7.88
N ALA A 60 4.90 16.09 6.57
CA ALA A 60 4.13 16.99 5.71
C ALA A 60 2.70 16.45 5.54
N LEU A 61 1.68 17.27 5.82
CA LEU A 61 0.29 16.84 5.82
C LEU A 61 -0.50 17.45 4.67
N TYR A 62 -1.23 16.62 3.93
CA TYR A 62 -2.13 17.04 2.86
C TYR A 62 -3.50 16.39 3.05
N PRO A 63 -4.60 17.15 3.04
CA PRO A 63 -5.92 16.55 3.05
C PRO A 63 -6.15 15.76 1.75
N GLN A 64 -6.86 14.65 1.81
CA GLN A 64 -7.38 14.02 0.60
C GLN A 64 -8.37 14.98 -0.07
N GLU A 65 -8.30 15.10 -1.40
CA GLU A 65 -9.29 15.86 -2.17
C GLU A 65 -10.53 15.01 -2.49
N GLU A 66 -10.33 13.71 -2.70
CA GLU A 66 -11.38 12.74 -2.98
C GLU A 66 -11.55 11.78 -1.80
N ALA A 67 -12.79 11.36 -1.53
CA ALA A 67 -13.05 10.30 -0.57
C ALA A 67 -12.42 8.98 -1.05
N ALA A 68 -11.54 8.40 -0.23
CA ALA A 68 -10.94 7.09 -0.46
C ALA A 68 -11.95 5.94 -0.25
N ASP A 69 -12.92 5.80 -1.17
CA ASP A 69 -13.68 4.56 -1.30
C ASP A 69 -12.95 3.59 -2.23
N ILE A 70 -13.42 2.32 -2.26
CA ILE A 70 -12.78 1.28 -3.08
C ILE A 70 -12.66 1.67 -4.55
N GLY A 71 -13.58 2.50 -5.07
CA GLY A 71 -13.65 2.92 -6.46
C GLY A 71 -12.75 4.11 -6.81
N ARG A 72 -12.21 4.82 -5.81
CA ARG A 72 -11.36 6.01 -5.97
C ARG A 72 -9.98 5.89 -5.34
N LEU A 73 -9.71 4.80 -4.62
CA LEU A 73 -8.44 4.62 -3.91
C LEU A 73 -7.20 4.73 -4.84
N GLY A 74 -7.28 4.32 -6.10
CA GLY A 74 -6.22 4.47 -7.07
C GLY A 74 -5.82 5.94 -7.33
N ARG A 75 -6.81 6.85 -7.35
CA ARG A 75 -6.56 8.30 -7.47
C ARG A 75 -5.87 8.85 -6.23
N VAL A 76 -6.32 8.43 -5.06
CA VAL A 76 -5.71 8.81 -3.77
C VAL A 76 -4.27 8.30 -3.69
N ARG A 77 -4.01 7.06 -4.13
CA ARG A 77 -2.64 6.50 -4.20
C ARG A 77 -1.75 7.30 -5.16
N LEU A 78 -2.24 7.67 -6.34
CA LEU A 78 -1.48 8.53 -7.27
C LEU A 78 -1.19 9.91 -6.68
N ALA A 79 -2.16 10.55 -6.03
CA ALA A 79 -1.97 11.83 -5.36
C ALA A 79 -0.97 11.71 -4.20
N THR A 80 -0.99 10.60 -3.46
CA THR A 80 -0.05 10.31 -2.38
C THR A 80 1.38 10.16 -2.91
N VAL A 81 1.57 9.38 -3.98
CA VAL A 81 2.87 9.28 -4.68
C VAL A 81 3.35 10.66 -5.15
N ALA A 82 2.46 11.46 -5.75
CA ALA A 82 2.79 12.80 -6.22
C ALA A 82 3.28 13.70 -5.07
N ALA A 83 2.59 13.67 -3.93
CA ALA A 83 2.97 14.42 -2.74
C ALA A 83 4.33 13.99 -2.19
N GLY A 84 4.66 12.69 -2.25
CA GLY A 84 5.97 12.16 -1.84
C GLY A 84 7.09 12.68 -2.74
N LEU A 85 6.90 12.53 -4.05
CA LEU A 85 7.87 13.00 -5.06
C LEU A 85 8.03 14.53 -5.08
N ALA A 86 7.04 15.28 -4.57
CA ALA A 86 7.13 16.74 -4.43
C ALA A 86 8.14 17.19 -3.35
N LEU A 87 8.58 16.30 -2.46
CA LEU A 87 9.63 16.59 -1.48
C LEU A 87 11.05 16.60 -2.09
N GLY A 88 11.18 16.41 -3.41
CA GLY A 88 12.43 16.60 -4.15
C GLY A 88 13.21 15.32 -4.44
N CYS A 89 12.71 14.16 -4.04
CA CYS A 89 13.32 12.86 -4.33
C CYS A 89 12.78 12.24 -5.61
N ASP A 90 13.58 11.39 -6.25
CA ASP A 90 13.18 10.69 -7.47
C ASP A 90 12.45 9.37 -7.19
N HIS A 91 12.42 8.90 -5.95
CA HIS A 91 11.71 7.69 -5.55
C HIS A 91 10.89 7.94 -4.28
N CYS A 92 9.73 7.29 -4.20
CA CYS A 92 8.94 7.23 -2.99
C CYS A 92 8.48 5.80 -2.70
N GLN A 93 8.33 5.47 -1.42
CA GLN A 93 7.57 4.30 -0.99
C GLN A 93 6.15 4.73 -0.64
N LEU A 94 5.16 4.10 -1.26
CA LEU A 94 3.74 4.21 -0.94
C LEU A 94 3.36 3.13 0.08
N GLY A 95 2.57 3.48 1.09
CA GLY A 95 1.97 2.51 2.02
C GLY A 95 0.93 3.14 2.95
N ASP A 96 0.04 2.32 3.51
CA ASP A 96 -0.89 2.79 4.54
C ASP A 96 -0.15 3.06 5.86
N HIS A 97 -0.55 4.10 6.59
CA HIS A 97 0.15 4.54 7.80
C HIS A 97 0.27 3.45 8.87
N ASP A 98 -0.81 2.72 9.13
CA ASP A 98 -0.81 1.61 10.09
C ASP A 98 0.14 0.48 9.68
N ARG A 99 0.20 0.14 8.39
CA ARG A 99 1.15 -0.83 7.84
C ARG A 99 2.59 -0.38 8.02
N MET A 100 2.87 0.91 7.77
CA MET A 100 4.23 1.43 7.92
C MET A 100 4.68 1.48 9.39
N LEU A 101 3.77 1.81 10.31
CA LEU A 101 4.03 1.76 11.74
C LEU A 101 4.28 0.32 12.21
N HIS A 102 3.44 -0.63 11.76
CA HIS A 102 3.61 -2.05 12.06
C HIS A 102 4.96 -2.57 11.56
N TRP A 103 5.29 -2.32 10.28
CA TRP A 103 6.55 -2.78 9.69
C TRP A 103 7.77 -2.22 10.43
N MET A 104 7.75 -0.93 10.79
CA MET A 104 8.83 -0.33 11.60
C MET A 104 8.90 -0.94 13.00
N MET A 105 7.76 -1.28 13.60
CA MET A 105 7.70 -1.92 14.92
C MET A 105 8.26 -3.34 14.91
N THR A 106 7.94 -4.15 13.89
CA THR A 106 8.19 -5.60 13.89
C THR A 106 9.41 -6.03 13.08
N TYR A 107 9.69 -5.36 11.95
CA TYR A 107 10.79 -5.71 11.04
C TYR A 107 11.56 -4.47 10.52
N PRO A 108 12.14 -3.63 11.40
CA PRO A 108 12.81 -2.38 11.00
C PRO A 108 13.98 -2.59 10.04
N ASP A 109 14.78 -3.65 10.22
CA ASP A 109 15.90 -3.97 9.33
C ASP A 109 15.44 -4.41 7.94
N GLU A 110 14.31 -5.13 7.87
CA GLU A 110 13.68 -5.50 6.60
C GLU A 110 13.15 -4.26 5.89
N LEU A 111 12.49 -3.35 6.61
CA LEU A 111 12.02 -2.10 6.04
C LEU A 111 13.18 -1.28 5.49
N ALA A 112 14.28 -1.17 6.22
CA ALA A 112 15.49 -0.48 5.73
C ALA A 112 16.07 -1.12 4.46
N ARG A 113 15.98 -2.46 4.33
CA ARG A 113 16.33 -3.16 3.08
C ARG A 113 15.34 -2.87 1.97
N ALA A 114 14.03 -2.90 2.24
CA ALA A 114 13.00 -2.60 1.26
C ALA A 114 13.17 -1.18 0.69
N VAL A 115 13.50 -0.19 1.52
CA VAL A 115 13.80 1.19 1.08
C VAL A 115 14.95 1.24 0.07
N ARG A 116 16.00 0.43 0.26
CA ARG A 116 17.11 0.34 -0.73
C ARG A 116 16.66 -0.29 -2.03
N GLU A 117 15.80 -1.31 -1.98
CA GLU A 117 15.22 -1.92 -3.18
C GLU A 117 14.27 -0.97 -3.92
N VAL A 118 13.52 -0.13 -3.21
CA VAL A 118 12.69 0.92 -3.80
C VAL A 118 13.54 1.86 -4.66
N ALA A 119 14.71 2.28 -4.18
CA ALA A 119 15.63 3.13 -4.94
C ALA A 119 16.29 2.42 -6.15
N ALA A 120 16.19 1.09 -6.25
CA ALA A 120 16.80 0.30 -7.31
C ALA A 120 15.85 0.00 -8.48
N HIS A 121 14.57 0.33 -8.38
CA HIS A 121 13.52 0.00 -9.35
C HIS A 121 12.69 1.24 -9.71
N ASP A 122 12.26 1.34 -10.97
CA ASP A 122 11.31 2.39 -11.34
C ASP A 122 9.95 2.11 -10.70
N PHE A 123 9.55 0.84 -10.59
CA PHE A 123 8.38 0.40 -9.84
C PHE A 123 8.67 -0.92 -9.11
N LEU A 124 8.41 -0.97 -7.80
CA LEU A 124 8.61 -2.16 -6.97
C LEU A 124 7.29 -2.57 -6.34
N VAL A 125 6.84 -3.80 -6.62
CA VAL A 125 5.74 -4.42 -5.90
C VAL A 125 6.29 -4.98 -4.59
N LEU A 126 5.84 -4.42 -3.46
CA LEU A 126 6.11 -4.98 -2.13
C LEU A 126 4.94 -5.89 -1.77
N GLY A 127 5.16 -7.20 -1.81
CA GLY A 127 4.19 -8.24 -1.48
C GLY A 127 4.48 -8.90 -0.15
N ARG A 128 3.56 -9.71 0.37
CA ARG A 128 3.78 -10.50 1.58
C ARG A 128 4.46 -11.82 1.26
N THR A 129 5.30 -12.30 2.16
CA THR A 129 5.69 -13.73 2.15
C THR A 129 4.48 -14.60 2.45
N ASP A 130 4.57 -15.91 2.17
CA ASP A 130 3.50 -16.86 2.50
C ASP A 130 3.11 -16.82 3.97
N ARG A 131 4.10 -16.65 4.86
CA ARG A 131 3.89 -16.55 6.30
C ARG A 131 3.16 -15.27 6.68
N ALA A 132 3.62 -14.11 6.20
CA ALA A 132 2.96 -12.82 6.47
C ALA A 132 1.54 -12.79 5.89
N PHE A 133 1.34 -13.33 4.69
CA PHE A 133 0.02 -13.49 4.07
C PHE A 133 -0.91 -14.34 4.94
N ALA A 134 -0.42 -15.45 5.50
CA ALA A 134 -1.19 -16.34 6.38
C ALA A 134 -1.64 -15.71 7.71
N THR A 135 -1.11 -14.54 8.09
CA THR A 135 -1.55 -13.83 9.32
C THR A 135 -2.87 -13.08 9.16
N HIS A 136 -3.35 -12.89 7.92
CA HIS A 136 -4.55 -12.14 7.58
C HIS A 136 -5.83 -12.97 7.79
N PRO A 137 -7.02 -12.34 7.89
CA PRO A 137 -8.27 -13.08 8.01
C PRO A 137 -8.57 -13.98 6.80
N PRO A 138 -9.31 -15.10 6.96
CA PRO A 138 -9.61 -16.04 5.87
C PRO A 138 -10.24 -15.39 4.65
N ALA A 139 -11.25 -14.53 4.85
CA ALA A 139 -11.91 -13.78 3.76
C ALA A 139 -10.92 -12.98 2.91
N GLN A 140 -9.87 -12.42 3.53
CA GLN A 140 -8.83 -11.69 2.82
C GLN A 140 -7.88 -12.65 2.12
N GLN A 141 -7.38 -13.68 2.81
CA GLN A 141 -6.46 -14.64 2.23
C GLN A 141 -7.03 -15.34 0.99
N GLU A 142 -8.26 -15.84 1.06
CA GLU A 142 -8.84 -16.62 -0.02
C GLU A 142 -9.16 -15.77 -1.25
N THR A 143 -9.68 -14.57 -1.05
CA THR A 143 -10.05 -13.68 -2.15
C THR A 143 -8.83 -13.02 -2.80
N GLU A 144 -7.82 -12.61 -2.02
CA GLU A 144 -6.59 -12.02 -2.56
C GLU A 144 -5.76 -13.05 -3.35
N ARG A 145 -5.81 -14.34 -2.99
CA ARG A 145 -5.22 -15.42 -3.79
C ARG A 145 -5.82 -15.50 -5.20
N LEU A 146 -7.11 -15.19 -5.38
CA LEU A 146 -7.73 -15.16 -6.72
C LEU A 146 -7.12 -14.06 -7.59
N ALA A 147 -6.89 -12.87 -7.02
CA ALA A 147 -6.27 -11.75 -7.74
C ALA A 147 -4.80 -12.04 -8.08
N THR A 148 -4.02 -12.56 -7.13
CA THR A 148 -2.63 -12.97 -7.35
C THR A 148 -2.54 -14.09 -8.40
N HIS A 149 -3.46 -15.06 -8.38
CA HIS A 149 -3.51 -16.12 -9.39
C HIS A 149 -3.81 -15.56 -10.79
N ALA A 150 -4.75 -14.62 -10.92
CA ALA A 150 -5.02 -13.96 -12.21
C ALA A 150 -3.81 -13.18 -12.72
N TYR A 151 -3.06 -12.51 -11.84
CA TYR A 151 -1.82 -11.84 -12.21
C TYR A 151 -0.77 -12.84 -12.72
N ALA A 152 -0.63 -13.98 -12.06
CA ALA A 152 0.26 -15.06 -12.50
C ALA A 152 -0.16 -15.62 -13.87
N LEU A 153 -1.46 -15.79 -14.14
CA LEU A 153 -1.95 -16.20 -15.46
C LEU A 153 -1.61 -15.17 -16.56
N ALA A 154 -1.67 -13.88 -16.25
CA ALA A 154 -1.38 -12.81 -17.20
C ALA A 154 0.11 -12.62 -17.47
N THR A 155 0.98 -12.92 -16.51
CA THR A 155 2.41 -12.52 -16.55
C THR A 155 3.40 -13.67 -16.42
N GLY A 156 2.96 -14.84 -15.95
CA GLY A 156 3.82 -15.93 -15.50
C GLY A 156 4.53 -15.68 -14.16
N GLN A 157 4.20 -14.60 -13.45
CA GLN A 157 4.85 -14.20 -12.20
C GLN A 157 3.96 -14.48 -10.97
N GLU A 158 4.47 -15.26 -10.01
CA GLU A 158 3.76 -15.60 -8.78
C GLU A 158 3.99 -14.53 -7.69
N TRP A 159 3.54 -13.30 -7.94
CA TRP A 159 3.73 -12.17 -7.04
C TRP A 159 2.51 -11.91 -6.17
N ASP A 160 2.68 -11.69 -4.86
CA ASP A 160 1.61 -11.08 -4.05
C ASP A 160 1.50 -9.59 -4.39
N ILE A 161 0.55 -9.28 -5.27
CA ILE A 161 0.25 -7.92 -5.69
C ILE A 161 -0.74 -7.23 -4.76
N THR A 162 -1.27 -7.86 -3.72
CA THR A 162 -2.46 -7.32 -3.01
C THR A 162 -2.13 -6.58 -1.71
N ALA A 163 -0.85 -6.48 -1.34
CA ALA A 163 -0.45 -5.83 -0.09
C ALA A 163 -0.49 -4.28 -0.11
N GLY A 164 -0.75 -3.65 -1.27
CA GLY A 164 -0.94 -2.21 -1.41
C GLY A 164 0.31 -1.32 -1.30
N SER A 165 1.43 -1.83 -0.78
CA SER A 165 2.69 -1.06 -0.68
C SER A 165 3.52 -1.15 -1.96
N ARG A 166 4.12 -0.02 -2.37
CA ARG A 166 4.87 0.09 -3.64
C ARG A 166 6.10 0.97 -3.49
N GLY A 167 7.17 0.65 -4.22
CA GLY A 167 8.18 1.63 -4.62
C GLY A 167 7.80 2.26 -5.94
N VAL A 168 7.87 3.59 -6.05
CA VAL A 168 7.54 4.32 -7.28
C VAL A 168 8.57 5.41 -7.53
N SER A 169 9.22 5.35 -8.68
CA SER A 169 10.09 6.43 -9.17
C SER A 169 9.26 7.55 -9.82
N ARG A 170 9.87 8.73 -9.99
CA ARG A 170 9.30 9.84 -10.77
C ARG A 170 8.95 9.42 -12.19
N ARG A 171 9.79 8.60 -12.83
CA ARG A 171 9.56 8.11 -14.20
C ARG A 171 8.35 7.16 -14.26
N ALA A 172 8.24 6.24 -13.32
CA ALA A 172 7.08 5.36 -13.22
C ALA A 172 5.81 6.14 -12.87
N TYR A 173 5.88 7.12 -11.98
CA TYR A 173 4.75 8.00 -11.66
C TYR A 173 4.22 8.72 -12.91
N GLU A 174 5.09 9.34 -13.72
CA GLU A 174 4.67 9.99 -14.97
C GLU A 174 4.05 9.01 -15.97
N ALA A 175 4.60 7.80 -16.05
CA ALA A 175 4.03 6.73 -16.87
C ALA A 175 2.63 6.32 -16.40
N LEU A 176 2.45 6.11 -15.09
CA LEU A 176 1.14 5.78 -14.50
C LEU A 176 0.15 6.92 -14.71
N ARG A 177 0.55 8.17 -14.49
CA ARG A 177 -0.31 9.35 -14.71
C ARG A 177 -0.78 9.45 -16.18
N ARG A 178 0.05 9.00 -17.12
CA ARG A 178 -0.28 8.98 -18.55
C ARG A 178 -1.15 7.79 -18.95
N HIS A 179 -0.89 6.60 -18.40
CA HIS A 179 -1.40 5.34 -18.96
C HIS A 179 -2.35 4.56 -18.04
N SER A 180 -2.33 4.79 -16.73
CA SER A 180 -3.28 4.16 -15.81
C SER A 180 -4.68 4.71 -16.04
N ARG A 181 -5.66 3.82 -16.08
CA ARG A 181 -7.10 4.10 -16.23
C ARG A 181 -7.90 3.57 -15.05
N GLU A 182 -7.28 2.91 -14.08
CA GLU A 182 -7.94 2.32 -12.93
C GLU A 182 -8.03 3.33 -11.77
N PRO A 183 -9.22 3.89 -11.46
CA PRO A 183 -9.37 4.80 -10.34
C PRO A 183 -9.43 4.07 -8.99
N SER A 184 -9.63 2.75 -8.96
CA SER A 184 -9.97 1.98 -7.77
C SER A 184 -8.75 1.31 -7.10
N VAL A 185 -9.01 0.54 -6.04
CA VAL A 185 -8.03 -0.36 -5.41
C VAL A 185 -7.39 -1.35 -6.39
N ALA A 186 -8.04 -1.65 -7.51
CA ALA A 186 -7.55 -2.57 -8.54
C ALA A 186 -6.27 -2.08 -9.26
N THR A 187 -5.82 -0.84 -8.95
CA THR A 187 -4.47 -0.36 -9.25
C THR A 187 -3.37 -1.32 -8.78
N ASP A 188 -3.65 -2.14 -7.76
CA ASP A 188 -2.76 -3.20 -7.30
C ASP A 188 -2.41 -4.23 -8.39
N GLY A 189 -3.35 -4.55 -9.28
CA GLY A 189 -3.09 -5.41 -10.45
C GLY A 189 -2.74 -4.63 -11.71
N GLU A 190 -3.32 -3.43 -11.89
CA GLU A 190 -3.16 -2.65 -13.12
C GLU A 190 -1.78 -2.00 -13.25
N TRP A 191 -1.29 -1.32 -12.21
CA TRP A 191 -0.04 -0.56 -12.26
C TRP A 191 1.18 -1.41 -12.66
N PRO A 192 1.44 -2.58 -12.05
CA PRO A 192 2.58 -3.39 -12.47
C PRO A 192 2.48 -3.84 -13.93
N LEU A 193 1.29 -4.07 -14.48
CA LEU A 193 1.11 -4.39 -15.90
C LEU A 193 1.38 -3.18 -16.80
N VAL A 194 0.85 -2.01 -16.46
CA VAL A 194 1.12 -0.76 -17.20
C VAL A 194 2.62 -0.50 -17.27
N ILE A 195 3.34 -0.63 -16.15
CA ILE A 195 4.79 -0.47 -16.13
C ILE A 195 5.50 -1.58 -16.92
N GLY A 196 5.04 -2.83 -16.80
CA GLY A 196 5.61 -3.99 -17.50
C GLY A 196 5.55 -3.89 -19.02
N HIS A 197 4.57 -3.16 -19.57
CA HIS A 197 4.47 -2.91 -21.02
C HIS A 197 5.42 -1.81 -21.53
N LEU A 198 6.00 -1.00 -20.65
CA LEU A 198 6.79 0.16 -21.03
C LEU A 198 8.29 -0.18 -21.07
N PRO A 199 8.91 -0.27 -22.26
CA PRO A 199 10.33 -0.57 -22.36
C PRO A 199 11.16 0.51 -21.68
N GLY A 200 12.18 0.11 -20.93
CA GLY A 200 13.11 1.01 -20.26
C GLY A 200 12.69 1.48 -18.87
N LEU A 201 11.57 0.96 -18.33
CA LEU A 201 11.27 1.02 -16.90
C LEU A 201 11.59 -0.31 -16.23
N ARG A 202 12.25 -0.25 -15.07
CA ARG A 202 12.60 -1.43 -14.28
C ARG A 202 11.50 -1.75 -13.27
N LEU A 203 10.73 -2.79 -13.58
CA LEU A 203 9.76 -3.40 -12.68
C LEU A 203 10.43 -4.45 -11.79
N GLY A 204 10.08 -4.50 -10.51
CA GLY A 204 10.57 -5.52 -9.58
C GLY A 204 9.51 -5.99 -8.59
N TYR A 205 9.85 -7.04 -7.84
CA TYR A 205 9.05 -7.59 -6.75
C TYR A 205 9.93 -7.94 -5.56
N LEU A 206 9.43 -7.66 -4.35
CA LEU A 206 10.05 -8.08 -3.11
C LEU A 206 8.96 -8.56 -2.14
N ALA A 207 9.03 -9.84 -1.75
CA ALA A 207 8.21 -10.39 -0.68
C ALA A 207 8.81 -10.04 0.68
N VAL A 208 7.97 -9.61 1.61
CA VAL A 208 8.38 -9.08 2.92
C VAL A 208 7.51 -9.63 4.06
N GLU A 209 8.09 -9.69 5.25
CA GLU A 209 7.40 -10.11 6.46
C GLU A 209 6.60 -8.97 7.09
N GLY A 210 7.09 -7.73 7.07
CA GLY A 210 6.46 -6.62 7.79
C GLY A 210 5.18 -6.05 7.21
N LEU A 211 4.60 -6.72 6.20
CA LEU A 211 3.23 -6.47 5.73
C LEU A 211 2.24 -7.50 6.31
N GLU A 212 2.53 -8.04 7.49
CA GLU A 212 1.60 -8.82 8.31
C GLU A 212 0.30 -8.07 8.63
N PHE A 213 -0.68 -8.80 9.17
CA PHE A 213 -1.96 -8.23 9.60
C PHE A 213 -1.81 -7.37 10.85
N GLU A 214 -1.44 -6.13 10.60
CA GLU A 214 -1.27 -4.96 11.47
C GLU A 214 -2.52 -4.58 12.27
N THR A 215 -3.71 -4.86 11.75
CA THR A 215 -4.93 -4.30 12.34
C THR A 215 -5.11 -4.72 13.80
N ALA A 216 -4.62 -5.89 14.20
CA ALA A 216 -4.70 -6.37 15.57
C ALA A 216 -3.95 -5.48 16.58
N ASP A 217 -2.94 -4.70 16.16
CA ASP A 217 -2.07 -3.91 17.05
C ASP A 217 -2.82 -2.84 17.85
N ARG A 218 -3.98 -2.40 17.33
CA ARG A 218 -4.81 -1.32 17.90
C ARG A 218 -6.10 -1.80 18.58
N TYR A 219 -6.25 -3.10 18.77
CA TYR A 219 -7.44 -3.73 19.39
C TYR A 219 -7.09 -4.73 20.51
N ALA A 220 -5.97 -4.52 21.22
CA ALA A 220 -5.51 -5.46 22.25
C ALA A 220 -6.57 -5.74 23.33
N ALA A 221 -7.31 -4.71 23.77
CA ALA A 221 -8.36 -4.86 24.78
C ALA A 221 -9.56 -5.67 24.24
N GLU A 222 -10.01 -5.38 23.03
CA GLU A 222 -11.11 -6.09 22.38
C GLU A 222 -10.74 -7.55 22.06
N ILE A 223 -9.50 -7.78 21.65
CA ILE A 223 -8.94 -9.13 21.46
C ILE A 223 -8.97 -9.90 22.77
N ALA A 224 -8.52 -9.30 23.87
CA ALA A 224 -8.54 -9.93 25.19
C ALA A 224 -9.99 -10.22 25.65
N ALA A 225 -10.91 -9.29 25.43
CA ALA A 225 -12.32 -9.43 25.80
C ALA A 225 -13.02 -10.57 25.05
N LEU A 226 -12.63 -10.86 23.80
CA LEU A 226 -13.15 -11.96 23.01
C LEU A 226 -12.41 -13.29 23.22
N GLY A 227 -11.44 -13.34 24.13
CA GLY A 227 -10.70 -14.57 24.45
C GLY A 227 -9.57 -14.90 23.48
N GLY A 228 -9.10 -13.93 22.70
CA GLY A 228 -7.90 -14.05 21.86
C GLY A 228 -8.11 -13.66 20.39
N ARG A 229 -7.00 -13.58 19.66
CA ARG A 229 -6.94 -13.04 18.29
C ARG A 229 -7.84 -13.80 17.33
N GLU A 230 -7.90 -15.13 17.43
CA GLU A 230 -8.74 -15.94 16.55
C GLU A 230 -10.23 -15.65 16.71
N ALA A 231 -10.71 -15.52 17.95
CA ALA A 231 -12.11 -15.22 18.24
C ALA A 231 -12.47 -13.82 17.74
N TRP A 232 -11.58 -12.85 17.95
CA TRP A 232 -11.73 -11.49 17.41
C TRP A 232 -11.73 -11.46 15.88
N MET A 233 -10.81 -12.18 15.22
CA MET A 233 -10.80 -12.29 13.75
C MET A 233 -12.10 -12.88 13.22
N ARG A 234 -12.62 -13.96 13.85
CA ARG A 234 -13.90 -14.56 13.44
C ARG A 234 -15.06 -13.58 13.62
N ALA A 235 -15.11 -12.87 14.74
CA ALA A 235 -16.20 -11.93 15.03
C ALA A 235 -16.23 -10.72 14.09
N HIS A 236 -15.07 -10.25 13.62
CA HIS A 236 -14.97 -8.98 12.89
C HIS A 236 -14.65 -9.12 11.39
N TYR A 237 -13.93 -10.17 10.98
CA TYR A 237 -13.42 -10.29 9.61
C TYR A 237 -13.87 -11.55 8.88
N ASP A 238 -14.27 -12.60 9.60
CA ASP A 238 -14.85 -13.81 9.00
C ASP A 238 -16.39 -13.73 9.00
N THR A 239 -16.91 -12.67 8.39
CA THR A 239 -18.33 -12.36 8.36
C THR A 239 -18.82 -12.23 6.91
N LEU A 240 -20.10 -12.52 6.66
CA LEU A 240 -20.66 -12.40 5.31
C LEU A 240 -20.44 -11.01 4.67
N PRO A 241 -20.59 -9.88 5.39
CA PRO A 241 -20.24 -8.56 4.84
C PRO A 241 -18.76 -8.44 4.44
N SER A 242 -17.84 -8.93 5.27
CA SER A 242 -16.41 -8.93 4.96
C SER A 242 -16.09 -9.77 3.71
N TRP A 243 -16.66 -10.97 3.62
CA TRP A 243 -16.55 -11.83 2.44
C TRP A 243 -17.09 -11.17 1.17
N SER A 244 -18.29 -10.60 1.23
CA SER A 244 -18.88 -9.89 0.09
C SER A 244 -18.02 -8.73 -0.38
N PHE A 245 -17.48 -7.94 0.56
CA PHE A 245 -16.60 -6.83 0.27
C PHE A 245 -15.29 -7.30 -0.38
N ARG A 246 -14.64 -8.30 0.20
CA ARG A 246 -13.36 -8.83 -0.29
C ARG A 246 -13.49 -9.53 -1.64
N LEU A 247 -14.61 -10.19 -1.91
CA LEU A 247 -14.91 -10.74 -3.24
C LEU A 247 -15.06 -9.65 -4.31
N ASP A 248 -15.71 -8.52 -3.98
CA ASP A 248 -15.79 -7.37 -4.91
C ASP A 248 -14.41 -6.79 -5.22
N LEU A 249 -13.53 -6.66 -4.21
CA LEU A 249 -12.14 -6.24 -4.42
C LEU A 249 -11.39 -7.18 -5.37
N ALA A 250 -11.48 -8.48 -5.14
CA ALA A 250 -10.84 -9.49 -5.97
C ALA A 250 -11.37 -9.44 -7.41
N TYR A 251 -12.69 -9.38 -7.59
CA TYR A 251 -13.33 -9.26 -8.91
C TYR A 251 -12.83 -8.03 -9.68
N ARG A 252 -12.84 -6.85 -9.06
CA ARG A 252 -12.35 -5.61 -9.67
C ARG A 252 -10.88 -5.71 -10.07
N THR A 253 -10.06 -6.31 -9.22
CA THR A 253 -8.62 -6.50 -9.47
C THR A 253 -8.39 -7.44 -10.64
N VAL A 254 -9.12 -8.57 -10.71
CA VAL A 254 -9.06 -9.51 -11.85
C VAL A 254 -9.48 -8.82 -13.15
N GLU A 255 -10.55 -8.03 -13.14
CA GLU A 255 -10.98 -7.29 -14.33
C GLU A 255 -9.95 -6.24 -14.77
N ALA A 256 -9.30 -5.55 -13.82
CA ALA A 256 -8.24 -4.60 -14.15
C ALA A 256 -7.01 -5.31 -14.76
N ILE A 257 -6.62 -6.47 -14.20
CA ILE A 257 -5.57 -7.33 -14.77
C ILE A 257 -5.92 -7.75 -16.19
N ARG A 258 -7.14 -8.25 -16.41
CA ARG A 258 -7.60 -8.69 -17.73
C ARG A 258 -7.50 -7.55 -18.75
N ARG A 259 -7.95 -6.35 -18.41
CA ARG A 259 -7.87 -5.18 -19.31
C ARG A 259 -6.41 -4.76 -19.54
N ALA A 260 -5.62 -4.62 -18.49
CA ALA A 260 -4.24 -4.14 -18.57
C ALA A 260 -3.27 -5.17 -19.17
N SER A 261 -3.62 -6.45 -19.22
CA SER A 261 -2.82 -7.50 -19.87
C SER A 261 -2.79 -7.39 -21.40
N ASP A 262 -3.76 -6.71 -22.01
CA ASP A 262 -3.79 -6.50 -23.46
C ASP A 262 -2.74 -5.45 -23.86
N PRO A 263 -1.80 -5.75 -24.78
CA PRO A 263 -0.85 -4.75 -25.28
C PRO A 263 -1.52 -3.51 -25.91
N ALA A 264 -2.78 -3.61 -26.35
CA ALA A 264 -3.56 -2.46 -26.82
C ALA A 264 -3.90 -1.46 -25.70
N TYR A 265 -3.79 -1.85 -24.43
CA TYR A 265 -4.11 -1.01 -23.28
C TYR A 265 -3.36 0.33 -23.26
N LEU A 266 -2.15 0.38 -23.81
CA LEU A 266 -1.39 1.64 -23.86
C LEU A 266 -1.79 2.55 -25.05
N ARG A 267 -2.48 2.02 -26.07
CA ARG A 267 -2.77 2.74 -27.32
C ARG A 267 -4.01 3.62 -27.25
N ASP A 268 -5.05 3.25 -26.50
CA ASP A 268 -6.29 4.05 -26.42
C ASP A 268 -6.17 5.31 -25.52
N VAL A 269 -4.95 5.81 -25.29
CA VAL A 269 -4.68 7.08 -24.60
C VAL A 269 -4.58 8.26 -25.59
N HIS A 270 -4.67 8.00 -26.90
CA HIS A 270 -4.45 8.98 -27.97
C HIS A 270 -5.62 9.17 -28.95
N GLU A 271 -6.85 8.84 -28.54
CA GLU A 271 -8.09 9.33 -29.18
C GLU A 271 -8.80 10.33 -28.27
#